data_AF-A0A4Y9Q701-F1
#
_entry.id   AF-A0A4Y9Q701-F1
#
_cell.length_a   1.000
_cell.length_b   1.000
_cell.length_c   1.000
_cell.angle_alpha   90.00
_cell.angle_beta   90.00
_cell.angle_gamma   90.00
#
_symmetry.space_group_name_H-M   'P 1'
#
loop_
_entity.id
_entity.type
_entity.pdbx_description
1 polymer ?
#
loop_
_entity_poly.entity_id
_entity_poly.type
_entity_poly.pdbx_seq_one_letter_code
_entity_poly.pdbx_strand_id
1 'polypeptide(L)'
;MRQEEIGWTRRAAACLQAVWRLAMPFWMFRDVAHGSVEQRIANYRYNRERRKLLPFYVLKWIGISACLMQMMRVLSDFAATQADSPLCAVLFCMSAGIAFAFSCVVVAVLLCCYLFLTCVKR
;
A
#
# COMPACT_ATOMS: atom_id res chain seq x y z
N MET A 1 -24.15 18.96 18.83
CA MET A 1 -24.30 17.81 17.90
C MET A 1 -23.63 18.03 16.54
N ARG A 2 -24.00 19.01 15.68
CA ARG A 2 -23.38 19.15 14.33
C ARG A 2 -21.88 19.54 14.33
N GLN A 3 -21.38 20.23 15.37
CA GLN A 3 -19.96 20.62 15.50
C GLN A 3 -19.04 19.44 15.89
N GLU A 4 -19.55 18.42 16.59
CA GLU A 4 -18.75 17.27 17.04
C GLU A 4 -18.49 16.26 15.93
N GLU A 5 -19.45 16.03 15.04
CA GLU A 5 -19.26 15.18 13.85
C GLU A 5 -18.22 15.75 12.87
N ILE A 6 -18.16 17.08 12.73
CA ILE A 6 -17.17 17.77 11.89
C ILE A 6 -15.76 17.59 12.48
N GLY A 7 -15.63 17.53 13.80
CA GLY A 7 -14.37 17.24 14.48
C GLY A 7 -13.89 15.80 14.25
N TRP A 8 -14.80 14.83 14.36
CA TRP A 8 -14.50 13.41 14.15
C TRP A 8 -14.09 13.09 12.71
N THR A 9 -14.81 13.61 11.73
CA THR A 9 -14.50 13.40 10.31
C THR A 9 -13.13 13.96 9.92
N ARG A 10 -12.76 15.15 10.42
CA ARG A 10 -11.42 15.72 10.19
C ARG A 10 -10.30 14.88 10.81
N ARG A 11 -10.50 14.35 12.01
CA ARG A 11 -9.52 13.47 12.66
C ARG A 11 -9.37 12.15 11.90
N ALA A 12 -10.48 11.54 11.51
CA ALA A 12 -10.47 10.32 10.70
C ALA A 12 -9.75 10.54 9.36
N ALA A 13 -10.02 11.65 8.67
CA ALA A 13 -9.33 12.01 7.44
C ALA A 13 -7.82 12.21 7.64
N ALA A 14 -7.41 12.88 8.73
CA ALA A 14 -6.00 13.08 9.05
C ALA A 14 -5.29 11.74 9.38
N CYS A 15 -5.94 10.86 10.14
CA CYS A 15 -5.43 9.51 10.41
C CYS A 15 -5.31 8.70 9.11
N LEU A 16 -6.33 8.72 8.26
CA LEU A 16 -6.31 8.03 6.98
C LEU A 16 -5.19 8.56 6.08
N GLN A 17 -4.98 9.88 6.05
CA GLN A 17 -3.90 10.50 5.31
C GLN A 17 -2.52 10.11 5.86
N ALA A 18 -2.36 10.03 7.18
CA ALA A 18 -1.12 9.58 7.81
C ALA A 18 -0.82 8.11 7.48
N VAL A 19 -1.83 7.24 7.60
CA VAL A 19 -1.74 5.82 7.21
C VAL A 19 -1.38 5.70 5.74
N TRP A 20 -2.02 6.48 4.86
CA TRP A 20 -1.72 6.49 3.43
C TRP A 20 -0.28 6.92 3.14
N ARG A 21 0.24 7.95 3.82
CA ARG A 21 1.63 8.41 3.68
C ARG A 21 2.65 7.38 4.18
N LEU A 22 2.31 6.61 5.21
CA LEU A 22 3.14 5.52 5.71
C LEU A 22 3.09 4.29 4.79
N ALA A 23 1.92 4.05 4.19
CA ALA A 23 1.67 2.94 3.29
C ALA A 23 2.39 3.14 1.94
N MET A 24 2.33 4.34 1.38
CA MET A 24 2.70 4.64 0.00
C MET A 24 3.79 5.72 -0.08
N PRO A 25 4.89 5.50 -0.82
CA PRO A 25 5.95 6.49 -0.98
C PRO A 25 5.63 7.60 -1.99
N PHE A 26 4.46 7.55 -2.65
CA PHE A 26 4.11 8.44 -3.78
C PHE A 26 4.10 9.92 -3.43
N TRP A 27 3.86 10.29 -2.17
CA TRP A 27 3.93 11.68 -1.71
C TRP A 27 5.33 12.30 -1.81
N MET A 28 6.37 11.47 -1.92
CA MET A 28 7.75 11.92 -2.02
C MET A 28 8.22 12.16 -3.46
N PHE A 29 7.42 11.75 -4.46
CA PHE A 29 7.72 11.93 -5.87
C PHE A 29 7.04 13.19 -6.40
N ARG A 30 7.71 13.87 -7.33
CA ARG A 30 7.17 15.05 -8.02
C ARG A 30 6.42 14.63 -9.27
N ASP A 31 5.37 15.37 -9.61
CA ASP A 31 4.65 15.16 -10.86
C ASP A 31 5.53 15.55 -12.08
N VAL A 32 5.59 14.65 -13.05
CA VAL A 32 6.34 14.80 -14.31
C VAL A 32 5.44 14.98 -15.52
N ALA A 33 4.11 14.91 -15.36
CA ALA A 33 3.14 15.11 -16.42
C ALA A 33 2.89 16.60 -16.72
N HIS A 34 3.02 17.46 -15.72
CA HIS A 34 2.71 18.89 -15.81
C HIS A 34 3.97 19.77 -15.82
N GLY A 35 3.91 20.93 -16.50
CA GLY A 35 4.97 21.94 -16.55
C GLY A 35 5.73 22.01 -17.88
N SER A 36 6.65 22.97 -17.98
CA SER A 36 7.52 23.13 -19.15
C SER A 36 8.46 21.94 -19.31
N VAL A 37 9.03 21.75 -20.51
CA VAL A 37 9.95 20.64 -20.81
C VAL A 37 11.11 20.59 -19.80
N GLU A 38 11.70 21.74 -19.49
CA GLU A 38 12.78 21.87 -18.50
C GLU A 38 12.35 21.46 -17.09
N GLN A 39 11.16 21.88 -16.66
CA GLN A 39 10.60 21.50 -15.36
C GLN A 39 10.35 19.99 -15.27
N ARG A 40 9.85 19.37 -16.34
CA ARG A 40 9.61 17.91 -16.41
C ARG A 40 10.91 17.13 -16.33
N ILE A 41 11.97 17.57 -17.02
CA ILE A 41 13.31 16.96 -16.96
C ILE A 41 13.89 17.08 -15.54
N ALA A 42 13.78 18.25 -14.91
CA ALA A 42 14.25 18.46 -13.53
C ALA A 42 13.50 17.57 -12.53
N ASN A 43 12.17 17.48 -12.63
CA ASN A 43 11.35 16.61 -11.78
C ASN A 43 11.67 15.11 -12.02
N TYR A 44 11.95 14.71 -13.25
CA TYR A 44 12.35 13.35 -13.57
C TYR A 44 13.71 12.98 -12.94
N ARG A 45 14.70 13.87 -13.01
CA ARG A 45 16.01 13.69 -12.35
C ARG A 45 15.85 13.51 -10.84
N TYR A 46 15.06 14.37 -10.21
CA TYR A 46 14.75 14.27 -8.78
C TYR A 46 14.11 12.93 -8.41
N ASN A 47 13.07 12.50 -9.14
CA ASN A 47 12.40 11.23 -8.91
C ASN A 47 13.34 10.03 -9.08
N ARG A 48 14.26 10.11 -10.05
CA ARG A 48 15.25 9.05 -10.31
C ARG A 48 16.26 8.90 -9.18
N GLU A 49 16.71 10.00 -8.56
CA GLU A 49 17.60 9.95 -7.39
C GLU A 49 16.91 9.32 -6.18
N ARG A 50 15.61 9.57 -6.01
CA ARG A 50 14.79 9.00 -4.94
C ARG A 50 14.35 7.55 -5.18
N ARG A 51 14.65 6.96 -6.35
CA ARG A 51 14.22 5.60 -6.71
C ARG A 51 14.66 4.53 -5.70
N LYS A 52 15.78 4.76 -5.00
CA LYS A 52 16.38 3.84 -4.02
C LYS A 52 15.43 3.50 -2.86
N LEU A 53 14.39 4.31 -2.63
CA LEU A 53 13.40 4.08 -1.59
C LEU A 53 12.31 3.09 -2.02
N LEU A 54 11.97 2.98 -3.31
CA LEU A 54 10.91 2.07 -3.76
C LEU A 54 11.15 0.61 -3.37
N PRO A 55 12.37 0.02 -3.50
CA PRO A 55 12.63 -1.35 -3.09
C PRO A 55 12.33 -1.62 -1.61
N PHE A 56 12.58 -0.65 -0.74
CA PHE A 56 12.26 -0.76 0.69
C PHE A 56 10.74 -0.88 0.92
N TYR A 57 9.95 -0.06 0.22
CA TYR A 57 8.49 -0.15 0.31
C TYR A 57 7.94 -1.43 -0.33
N VAL A 58 8.54 -1.89 -1.44
CA VAL A 58 8.21 -3.19 -2.05
C VAL A 58 8.45 -4.31 -1.04
N LEU A 59 9.63 -4.36 -0.39
CA LEU A 59 9.97 -5.39 0.59
C LEU A 59 9.03 -5.34 1.80
N LYS A 60 8.68 -4.15 2.29
CA LYS A 60 7.68 -3.96 3.35
C LYS A 60 6.34 -4.59 2.99
N TRP A 61 5.84 -4.32 1.79
CA TRP A 61 4.55 -4.87 1.34
C TRP A 61 4.60 -6.37 1.03
N ILE A 62 5.73 -6.87 0.53
CA ILE A 62 5.98 -8.32 0.42
C ILE A 62 5.91 -8.97 1.81
N GLY A 63 6.57 -8.40 2.81
CA GLY A 63 6.51 -8.89 4.19
C GLY A 63 5.09 -8.92 4.76
N ILE A 64 4.30 -7.85 4.53
CA ILE A 64 2.87 -7.81 4.90
C ILE A 64 2.08 -8.90 4.19
N SER A 65 2.27 -9.06 2.87
CA SER A 65 1.57 -10.08 2.09
C SER A 65 1.90 -11.50 2.56
N ALA A 66 3.17 -11.77 2.89
CA ALA A 66 3.61 -13.04 3.43
C ALA A 66 3.00 -13.29 4.81
N CYS A 67 2.97 -12.27 5.68
CA CYS A 67 2.33 -12.37 6.99
C CYS A 67 0.83 -12.69 6.89
N LEU A 68 0.10 -11.99 6.00
CA LEU A 68 -1.32 -12.25 5.74
C LEU A 68 -1.57 -13.67 5.21
N MET A 69 -0.70 -14.15 4.32
CA MET A 69 -0.78 -15.51 3.80
C MET A 69 -0.55 -16.57 4.89
N GLN A 70 0.42 -16.36 5.79
CA GLN A 70 0.64 -17.26 6.92
C GLN A 70 -0.52 -17.22 7.92
N MET A 71 -1.05 -16.03 8.20
CA MET A 71 -2.22 -15.88 9.08
C MET A 71 -3.45 -16.60 8.51
N MET A 72 -3.68 -16.50 7.20
CA MET A 72 -4.74 -17.23 6.51
C MET A 72 -4.58 -18.76 6.64
N ARG A 73 -3.35 -19.27 6.52
CA ARG A 73 -3.06 -20.70 6.70
C ARG A 73 -3.41 -21.17 8.12
N VAL A 74 -2.89 -20.47 9.14
CA VAL A 74 -3.15 -20.81 10.54
C VAL A 74 -4.65 -20.74 10.86
N LEU A 75 -5.35 -19.72 10.36
CA LEU A 75 -6.81 -19.59 10.54
C LEU A 75 -7.58 -20.72 9.85
N SER A 76 -7.14 -21.17 8.67
CA SER A 76 -7.78 -22.28 7.96
C SER A 76 -7.59 -23.60 8.71
N ASP A 77 -6.39 -23.86 9.22
CA ASP A 77 -6.09 -25.05 10.01
C ASP A 77 -6.86 -25.05 11.34
N PHE A 78 -7.00 -23.88 11.96
CA PHE A 78 -7.77 -23.71 13.19
C PHE A 78 -9.29 -23.85 12.98
N ALA A 79 -9.80 -23.34 11.86
CA ALA A 79 -11.21 -23.50 11.48
C ALA A 79 -11.55 -24.96 11.16
N ALA A 80 -10.58 -25.73 10.64
CA ALA A 80 -10.76 -27.16 10.41
C ALA A 80 -10.82 -27.98 11.71
N THR A 81 -10.24 -27.48 12.80
CA THR A 81 -10.20 -28.18 14.11
C THR A 81 -11.28 -27.73 15.09
N GLN A 82 -11.84 -26.52 14.94
CA GLN A 82 -12.92 -26.01 15.81
C GLN A 82 -14.24 -25.79 15.07
N ALA A 83 -15.29 -26.52 15.48
CA ALA A 83 -16.62 -26.48 14.86
C ALA A 83 -17.53 -25.33 15.34
N ASP A 84 -17.14 -24.60 16.39
CA ASP A 84 -18.09 -23.78 17.17
C ASP A 84 -18.31 -22.35 16.61
N SER A 85 -17.53 -21.86 15.65
CA SER A 85 -17.75 -20.52 15.06
C SER A 85 -17.30 -20.34 13.61
N PRO A 86 -17.92 -21.07 12.65
CA PRO A 86 -17.54 -21.04 11.23
C PRO A 86 -17.66 -19.65 10.60
N LEU A 87 -18.63 -18.83 11.03
CA LEU A 87 -18.84 -17.49 10.48
C LEU A 87 -17.68 -16.53 10.75
N CYS A 88 -17.14 -16.53 11.97
CA CYS A 88 -16.01 -15.67 12.33
C CYS A 88 -14.76 -16.05 11.53
N ALA A 89 -14.45 -17.35 11.45
CA ALA A 89 -13.32 -17.85 10.68
C ALA A 89 -13.42 -17.49 9.19
N VAL A 90 -14.61 -17.65 8.60
CA VAL A 90 -14.86 -17.28 7.20
C VAL A 90 -14.69 -15.78 6.97
N LEU A 91 -15.21 -14.92 7.85
CA LEU A 91 -15.05 -13.46 7.73
C LEU A 91 -13.59 -13.03 7.84
N PHE A 92 -12.84 -13.60 8.78
CA PHE A 92 -11.39 -13.35 8.91
C PHE A 92 -10.61 -13.83 7.70
N CYS A 93 -10.94 -15.01 7.16
CA CYS A 93 -10.28 -15.53 5.96
C CYS A 93 -10.56 -14.65 4.73
N MET A 94 -11.81 -14.24 4.52
CA MET A 94 -12.21 -13.34 3.43
C MET A 94 -11.51 -11.99 3.51
N SER A 95 -11.50 -11.36 4.69
CA SER A 95 -10.83 -10.08 4.90
C SER A 95 -9.31 -10.18 4.71
N ALA A 96 -8.67 -11.24 5.20
CA ALA A 96 -7.24 -11.49 4.96
C ALA A 96 -6.94 -11.69 3.47
N GLY A 97 -7.82 -12.37 2.73
CA GLY A 97 -7.70 -12.55 1.28
C GLY A 97 -7.81 -11.23 0.50
N ILE A 98 -8.78 -10.38 0.85
CA ILE A 98 -8.91 -9.05 0.27
C ILE A 98 -7.66 -8.19 0.55
N ALA A 99 -7.19 -8.20 1.81
CA ALA A 99 -5.98 -7.48 2.20
C ALA A 99 -4.73 -7.99 1.45
N PHE A 100 -4.63 -9.30 1.24
CA PHE A 100 -3.57 -9.91 0.44
C PHE A 100 -3.62 -9.44 -1.02
N ALA A 101 -4.78 -9.54 -1.69
CA ALA A 101 -4.93 -9.08 -3.07
C ALA A 101 -4.58 -7.59 -3.22
N PHE A 102 -5.03 -6.75 -2.28
CA PHE A 102 -4.65 -5.34 -2.24
C PHE A 102 -3.14 -5.15 -2.11
N SER A 103 -2.47 -5.90 -1.23
CA SER A 103 -1.02 -5.85 -1.08
C SER A 103 -0.27 -6.24 -2.37
N CYS A 104 -0.77 -7.23 -3.11
CA CYS A 104 -0.20 -7.62 -4.41
C CYS A 104 -0.30 -6.50 -5.44
N VAL A 105 -1.45 -5.82 -5.51
CA VAL A 105 -1.61 -4.65 -6.40
C VAL A 105 -0.64 -3.54 -6.03
N VAL A 106 -0.48 -3.23 -4.74
CA VAL A 106 0.47 -2.21 -4.29
C VAL A 106 1.91 -2.60 -4.65
N VAL A 107 2.31 -3.85 -4.44
CA VAL A 107 3.63 -4.36 -4.84
C VAL A 107 3.82 -4.22 -6.35
N ALA A 108 2.84 -4.63 -7.15
CA ALA A 108 2.90 -4.54 -8.62
C ALA A 108 3.07 -3.09 -9.08
N VAL A 109 2.28 -2.15 -8.55
CA VAL A 109 2.40 -0.72 -8.89
C VAL A 109 3.77 -0.17 -8.49
N LEU A 110 4.26 -0.46 -7.28
CA LEU A 110 5.58 -0.02 -6.83
C LEU A 110 6.72 -0.60 -7.69
N LEU A 111 6.61 -1.87 -8.08
CA LEU A 111 7.54 -2.51 -9.01
C LEU A 111 7.49 -1.88 -10.39
N CYS A 112 6.30 -1.63 -10.95
CA CYS A 112 6.13 -0.91 -12.22
C CYS A 112 6.76 0.48 -12.16
N CYS A 113 6.56 1.24 -11.08
CA CYS A 113 7.20 2.55 -10.90
C CYS A 113 8.72 2.44 -10.79
N TYR A 114 9.23 1.44 -10.06
CA TYR A 114 10.66 1.18 -9.94
C TYR A 114 11.29 0.81 -11.30
N LEU A 115 10.63 -0.08 -12.05
CA LEU A 115 11.05 -0.48 -13.39
C LEU A 115 10.97 0.70 -14.35
N PHE A 116 9.90 1.49 -14.35
CA PHE A 116 9.80 2.70 -15.16
C PHE A 116 10.98 3.66 -14.91
N LEU A 117 11.26 4.00 -13.65
CA LEU A 117 12.38 4.89 -13.29
C LEU A 117 13.77 4.29 -13.56
N THR A 118 13.86 2.98 -13.72
CA THR A 118 15.11 2.26 -14.00
C THR A 118 15.32 2.04 -15.49
N CYS A 119 14.27 1.65 -16.22
CA CYS A 119 14.27 1.22 -17.61
C CYS A 119 14.04 2.36 -18.61
N VAL A 120 13.43 3.50 -18.24
CA VAL A 120 13.26 4.67 -19.13
C VAL A 120 14.59 5.39 -19.45
N LYS A 121 15.74 4.72 -19.27
CA LYS A 121 17.01 5.12 -19.87
C LYS A 121 17.94 3.92 -20.04
N ARG A 122 17.75 3.20 -21.14
CA ARG A 122 18.84 2.81 -22.02
C ARG A 122 18.51 3.31 -23.41
#